data_AF-A0A0R3RNZ4-F1
#
_entry.id   AF-A0A0R3RNZ4-F1
#
_cell.length_a   1.000
_cell.length_b   1.000
_cell.length_c   1.000
_cell.angle_alpha   90.00
_cell.angle_beta   90.00
_cell.angle_gamma   90.00
#
_symmetry.space_group_name_H-M   'P 1'
#
loop_
_entity.id
_entity.type
_entity.pdbx_description
1 polymer ?
#
loop_
_entity_poly.entity_id
_entity_poly.type
_entity_poly.pdbx_seq_one_letter_code
_entity_poly.pdbx_strand_id
1 'polypeptide(L)'
;MIAAWEEYKRRTYSCRMNPVYFSAHQNYLLIAVENGGISLENYEISTMLQAYSIVYQLIMAIAVAECRLHFEHRDLGYENILITSASWNDIIRCHFNGSAIDIHTYGARMCLRYILIGHRIKNFSINNIWRAFWPVTNVLWVGYIVDCIYHRLERSRISCSLARRAFLDHFQHLHGYGENFIHFIRCKLFIWSLF
;
A
#
# COMPACT_ATOMS: atom_id res chain seq x y z
N MET A 1 2.16 -29.54 -5.84
CA MET A 1 2.11 -28.15 -6.38
C MET A 1 0.94 -27.94 -7.35
N ILE A 2 0.76 -28.79 -8.38
CA ILE A 2 -0.35 -28.68 -9.34
C ILE A 2 -1.72 -28.78 -8.66
N ALA A 3 -1.97 -29.80 -7.83
CA ALA A 3 -3.24 -29.96 -7.11
C ALA A 3 -3.60 -28.74 -6.23
N ALA A 4 -2.60 -28.15 -5.56
CA ALA A 4 -2.79 -26.94 -4.76
C ALA A 4 -3.13 -25.71 -5.63
N TRP A 5 -2.52 -25.60 -6.81
CA TRP A 5 -2.86 -24.55 -7.78
C TRP A 5 -4.28 -24.72 -8.34
N GLU A 6 -4.71 -25.96 -8.61
CA GLU A 6 -6.07 -26.25 -9.07
C GLU A 6 -7.12 -25.92 -7.99
N GLU A 7 -6.86 -26.30 -6.75
CA GLU A 7 -7.71 -25.92 -5.62
C GLU A 7 -7.80 -24.41 -5.45
N TYR A 8 -6.67 -23.71 -5.57
CA TYR A 8 -6.63 -22.25 -5.54
C TYR A 8 -7.46 -21.63 -6.69
N LYS A 9 -7.28 -22.11 -7.93
CA LYS A 9 -8.01 -21.58 -9.10
C LYS A 9 -9.51 -21.84 -9.06
N ARG A 10 -9.96 -22.92 -8.40
CA ARG A 10 -11.40 -23.14 -8.15
C ARG A 10 -12.00 -22.12 -7.20
N ARG A 11 -11.20 -21.58 -6.27
CA ARG A 11 -11.65 -20.62 -5.24
C ARG A 11 -11.41 -19.16 -5.61
N THR A 12 -10.56 -18.91 -6.61
CA THR A 12 -10.11 -17.55 -6.94
C THR A 12 -9.97 -17.38 -8.44
N TYR A 13 -10.43 -16.25 -8.97
CA TYR A 13 -10.17 -15.90 -10.36
C TYR A 13 -8.71 -15.49 -10.53
N SER A 14 -7.87 -16.40 -11.03
CA SER A 14 -6.44 -16.15 -11.24
C SER A 14 -6.05 -16.33 -12.71
N CYS A 15 -5.44 -15.29 -13.27
CA CYS A 15 -4.84 -15.31 -14.61
C CYS A 15 -3.46 -16.00 -14.65
N ARG A 16 -2.94 -16.47 -13.51
CA ARG A 16 -1.63 -17.12 -13.44
C ARG A 16 -1.63 -18.42 -14.24
N MET A 17 -0.51 -18.69 -14.92
CA MET A 17 -0.33 -19.90 -15.72
C MET A 17 -0.34 -21.15 -14.84
N ASN A 18 -0.95 -22.24 -15.32
CA ASN A 18 -0.91 -23.53 -14.62
C ASN A 18 0.54 -24.02 -14.56
N PRO A 19 1.06 -24.40 -13.37
CA PRO A 19 2.39 -24.95 -13.24
C PRO A 19 2.69 -26.15 -14.16
N VAL A 20 1.64 -26.85 -14.62
CA VAL A 20 1.75 -27.98 -15.57
C VAL A 20 2.39 -27.60 -16.91
N TYR A 21 2.36 -26.33 -17.30
CA TYR A 21 2.95 -25.86 -18.56
C TYR A 21 4.46 -25.63 -18.49
N PHE A 22 5.07 -25.71 -17.29
CA PHE A 22 6.51 -25.59 -17.14
C PHE A 22 7.20 -26.96 -17.24
N SER A 23 8.46 -26.96 -17.67
CA SER A 23 9.23 -28.20 -17.80
C SER A 23 9.54 -28.84 -16.44
N ALA A 24 9.81 -30.14 -16.44
CA ALA A 24 10.21 -30.87 -15.24
C ALA A 24 11.53 -30.37 -14.62
N HIS A 25 12.33 -29.59 -15.36
CA HIS A 25 13.59 -28.99 -14.90
C HIS A 25 13.44 -27.53 -14.46
N GLN A 26 12.22 -26.99 -14.42
CA GLN A 26 11.98 -25.64 -13.96
C GLN A 26 12.35 -25.50 -12.48
N ASN A 27 13.22 -24.54 -12.18
CA ASN A 27 13.51 -24.15 -10.80
C ASN A 27 12.48 -23.15 -10.29
N TYR A 28 12.07 -23.30 -9.03
CA TYR A 28 11.12 -22.42 -8.37
C TYR A 28 11.72 -21.82 -7.11
N LEU A 29 11.53 -20.52 -6.90
CA LEU A 29 11.72 -19.89 -5.59
C LEU A 29 10.37 -19.90 -4.86
N LEU A 30 10.28 -20.67 -3.78
CA LEU A 30 9.11 -20.67 -2.91
C LEU A 30 9.32 -19.67 -1.78
N ILE A 31 8.43 -18.69 -1.70
CA ILE A 31 8.42 -17.68 -0.64
C ILE A 31 7.13 -17.89 0.14
N ALA A 32 7.23 -18.29 1.39
CA ALA A 32 6.12 -18.35 2.32
C ALA A 32 6.07 -17.04 3.11
N VAL A 33 4.97 -16.31 2.98
CA VAL A 33 4.68 -15.07 3.71
C VAL A 33 3.35 -15.19 4.42
N GLU A 34 3.10 -14.31 5.37
CA GLU A 34 1.79 -14.19 6.01
C GLU A 34 0.69 -13.89 4.97
N ASN A 35 -0.52 -14.38 5.24
CA ASN A 35 -1.68 -14.04 4.42
C ASN A 35 -2.13 -12.59 4.69
N GLY A 36 -1.76 -11.69 3.79
CA GLY A 36 -2.13 -10.26 3.89
C GLY A 36 -3.60 -9.93 3.62
N GLY A 37 -4.46 -10.92 3.33
CA GLY A 37 -5.89 -10.71 3.09
C GLY A 37 -6.21 -10.38 1.63
N ILE A 38 -7.26 -9.56 1.42
CA ILE A 38 -7.74 -9.20 0.08
C ILE A 38 -7.08 -7.92 -0.41
N SER A 39 -6.89 -7.77 -1.72
CA SER A 39 -6.35 -6.53 -2.26
C SER A 39 -7.31 -5.36 -2.04
N LEU A 40 -6.76 -4.14 -1.95
CA LEU A 40 -7.54 -2.91 -1.90
C LEU A 40 -8.43 -2.81 -3.13
N GLU A 41 -8.02 -3.37 -4.27
CA GLU A 41 -8.86 -3.57 -5.46
C GLU A 41 -10.26 -4.10 -5.10
N ASN A 42 -10.30 -5.18 -4.32
CA ASN A 42 -11.52 -5.92 -3.99
C ASN A 42 -12.08 -5.55 -2.60
N TYR A 43 -11.38 -4.69 -1.85
CA TYR A 43 -11.80 -4.27 -0.52
C TYR A 43 -12.83 -3.14 -0.59
N GLU A 44 -13.94 -3.31 0.13
CA GLU A 44 -14.98 -2.30 0.26
C GLU A 44 -14.71 -1.39 1.45
N ILE A 45 -14.25 -0.17 1.16
CA ILE A 45 -14.15 0.88 2.19
C ILE A 45 -15.57 1.30 2.56
N SER A 46 -15.91 1.29 3.85
CA SER A 46 -17.27 1.63 4.33
C SER A 46 -17.36 2.99 5.00
N THR A 47 -16.24 3.55 5.48
CA THR A 47 -16.22 4.81 6.24
C THR A 47 -15.04 5.71 5.89
N MET A 48 -15.17 7.01 6.18
CA MET A 48 -14.07 7.97 6.03
C MET A 48 -12.88 7.62 6.94
N LEU A 49 -13.14 7.19 8.18
CA LEU A 49 -12.09 6.82 9.14
C LEU A 49 -11.23 5.66 8.64
N GLN A 50 -11.88 4.66 8.03
CA GLN A 50 -11.19 3.54 7.40
C GLN A 50 -10.32 3.99 6.20
N ALA A 51 -10.82 4.92 5.37
CA ALA A 51 -10.04 5.50 4.28
C ALA A 51 -8.78 6.21 4.78
N TYR A 52 -8.91 7.08 5.80
CA TYR A 52 -7.76 7.73 6.43
C TYR A 52 -6.78 6.71 7.00
N SER A 53 -7.28 5.70 7.73
CA SER A 53 -6.43 4.67 8.33
C SER A 53 -5.60 3.92 7.30
N ILE A 54 -6.21 3.49 6.18
CA ILE A 54 -5.50 2.79 5.11
C ILE A 54 -4.36 3.65 4.55
N VAL A 55 -4.62 4.94 4.29
CA VAL A 55 -3.59 5.86 3.78
C VAL A 55 -2.48 6.09 4.80
N TYR A 56 -2.79 6.27 6.08
CA TYR A 56 -1.77 6.45 7.11
C TYR A 56 -0.92 5.20 7.34
N GLN A 57 -1.52 4.01 7.33
CA GLN A 57 -0.78 2.76 7.41
C GLN A 57 0.16 2.60 6.21
N LEU A 58 -0.29 2.96 5.00
CA LEU A 58 0.55 2.97 3.80
C LEU A 58 1.73 3.93 3.93
N ILE A 59 1.45 5.18 4.33
CA ILE A 59 2.49 6.21 4.52
C ILE A 59 3.52 5.73 5.55
N MET A 60 3.10 5.14 6.66
CA MET A 60 4.01 4.65 7.68
C MET A 60 4.83 3.44 7.24
N ALA A 61 4.23 2.50 6.51
CA ALA A 61 4.96 1.37 5.96
C ALA A 61 6.07 1.83 5.00
N ILE A 62 5.75 2.76 4.09
CA ILE A 62 6.71 3.36 3.16
C ILE A 62 7.79 4.14 3.91
N ALA A 63 7.40 4.98 4.87
CA ALA A 63 8.31 5.78 5.67
C ALA A 63 9.39 4.94 6.36
N VAL A 64 8.96 3.88 7.06
CA VAL A 64 9.86 3.00 7.79
C VAL A 64 10.78 2.26 6.82
N ALA A 65 10.26 1.84 5.66
CA ALA A 65 11.05 1.17 4.63
C ALA A 65 12.08 2.11 3.99
N GLU A 66 11.70 3.35 3.65
CA GLU A 66 12.60 4.40 3.15
C GLU A 66 13.74 4.65 4.14
N CYS A 67 13.41 4.93 5.40
CA CYS A 67 14.40 5.24 6.44
C CYS A 67 15.39 4.10 6.71
N ARG A 68 14.93 2.84 6.64
CA ARG A 68 15.77 1.69 7.00
C ARG A 68 16.50 1.08 5.82
N LEU A 69 15.93 1.17 4.61
CA LEU A 69 16.37 0.37 3.45
C LEU A 69 16.59 1.20 2.19
N HIS A 70 16.41 2.53 2.22
CA HIS A 70 16.38 3.36 1.00
C HIS A 70 15.39 2.78 -0.03
N PHE A 71 14.22 2.40 0.47
CA PHE A 71 13.22 1.65 -0.29
C PHE A 71 12.42 2.51 -1.27
N GLU A 72 12.24 2.00 -2.48
CA GLU A 72 11.23 2.48 -3.43
C GLU A 72 10.34 1.32 -3.88
N HIS A 73 9.01 1.51 -3.88
CA HIS A 73 8.10 0.45 -4.32
C HIS A 73 8.10 0.30 -5.85
N ARG A 74 8.13 1.42 -6.58
CA ARG A 74 8.19 1.54 -8.06
C ARG A 74 7.01 0.98 -8.86
N ASP A 75 6.16 0.17 -8.25
CA ASP A 75 4.95 -0.40 -8.89
C ASP A 75 3.78 -0.54 -7.89
N LEU A 76 3.43 0.56 -7.20
CA LEU A 76 2.45 0.55 -6.11
C LEU A 76 1.02 0.75 -6.63
N GLY A 77 0.48 -0.28 -7.27
CA GLY A 77 -0.95 -0.36 -7.57
C GLY A 77 -1.80 -0.75 -6.34
N TYR A 78 -3.11 -0.50 -6.40
CA TYR A 78 -4.05 -0.85 -5.33
C TYR A 78 -4.21 -2.39 -5.18
N GLU A 79 -3.81 -3.19 -6.16
CA GLU A 79 -3.68 -4.64 -6.07
C GLU A 79 -2.54 -5.09 -5.14
N ASN A 80 -1.56 -4.22 -4.91
CA ASN A 80 -0.40 -4.45 -4.04
C ASN A 80 -0.61 -3.96 -2.60
N ILE A 81 -1.76 -3.35 -2.31
CA ILE A 81 -2.20 -3.03 -0.94
C ILE A 81 -3.14 -4.13 -0.51
N LEU A 82 -2.82 -4.84 0.56
CA LEU A 82 -3.65 -5.94 1.08
C LEU A 82 -4.28 -5.52 2.39
N ILE A 83 -5.53 -5.92 2.60
CA ILE A 83 -6.32 -5.57 3.78
C ILE A 83 -6.83 -6.86 4.44
N THR A 84 -6.59 -6.94 5.74
CA THR A 84 -7.21 -7.91 6.64
C THR A 84 -8.21 -7.21 7.55
N SER A 85 -9.27 -7.91 7.94
CA SER A 85 -10.17 -7.40 8.98
C SER A 85 -9.44 -7.32 10.32
N ALA A 86 -9.66 -6.22 11.02
CA ALA A 86 -9.19 -5.99 12.38
C ALA A 86 -10.38 -5.62 13.28
N SER A 87 -10.20 -5.58 14.60
CA SER A 87 -11.20 -4.96 15.47
C SER A 87 -11.28 -3.47 15.16
N TRP A 88 -12.47 -2.87 15.29
CA TRP A 88 -12.66 -1.44 15.05
C TRP A 88 -11.73 -0.57 15.88
N ASN A 89 -11.47 -0.98 17.13
CA ASN A 89 -10.64 -0.27 18.09
C ASN A 89 -9.18 -0.75 18.10
N ASP A 90 -8.78 -1.65 17.19
CA ASP A 90 -7.38 -2.09 17.13
C ASP A 90 -6.47 -0.93 16.74
N ILE A 91 -5.29 -0.91 17.36
CA ILE A 91 -4.24 0.09 17.14
C ILE A 91 -3.00 -0.61 16.61
N ILE A 92 -2.38 -0.02 15.59
CA ILE A 92 -1.06 -0.39 15.10
C ILE A 92 -0.05 0.58 15.69
N ARG A 93 0.90 0.06 16.47
CA ARG A 93 1.98 0.86 17.05
C ARG A 93 3.21 0.79 16.17
N CYS A 94 3.67 1.95 15.71
CA CYS A 94 4.83 2.11 14.86
C CYS A 94 5.91 2.89 15.61
N HIS A 95 7.17 2.52 15.41
CA HIS A 95 8.31 3.32 15.86
C HIS A 95 8.98 3.98 14.67
N PHE A 96 9.01 5.31 14.64
CA PHE A 96 9.60 6.07 13.57
C PHE A 96 10.42 7.24 14.12
N ASN A 97 11.72 7.23 13.80
CA ASN A 97 12.68 8.25 14.21
C ASN A 97 12.70 8.54 15.72
N GLY A 98 12.57 7.50 16.55
CA GLY A 98 12.56 7.59 18.01
C GLY A 98 11.19 7.87 18.64
N SER A 99 10.16 8.20 17.85
CA SER A 99 8.80 8.42 18.34
C SER A 99 7.92 7.18 18.16
N ALA A 100 7.07 6.90 19.15
CA ALA A 100 5.95 5.96 18.99
C ALA A 100 4.77 6.68 18.34
N ILE A 101 4.19 6.06 17.31
CA ILE A 101 3.02 6.55 16.58
C ILE A 101 1.98 5.45 16.60
N ASP A 102 0.77 5.79 17.03
CA ASP A 102 -0.36 4.88 17.11
C ASP A 102 -1.34 5.20 15.99
N ILE A 103 -1.71 4.19 15.19
CA ILE A 103 -2.70 4.30 14.11
C ILE A 103 -3.88 3.39 14.44
N HIS A 104 -5.06 3.99 14.60
CA HIS A 104 -6.31 3.25 14.70
C HIS A 104 -6.65 2.57 13.36
N THR A 105 -6.95 1.28 13.40
CA THR A 105 -7.24 0.47 12.20
C THR A 105 -8.63 0.75 11.61
N TYR A 106 -9.60 1.12 12.45
CA TYR A 106 -11.01 1.28 12.06
C TYR A 106 -11.51 0.08 11.23
N GLY A 107 -11.16 -1.13 11.69
CA GLY A 107 -11.57 -2.40 11.10
C GLY A 107 -10.74 -2.86 9.90
N ALA A 108 -9.75 -2.07 9.43
CA ALA A 108 -8.87 -2.43 8.32
C ALA A 108 -7.40 -2.41 8.74
N ARG A 109 -6.74 -3.57 8.72
CA ARG A 109 -5.28 -3.66 8.84
C ARG A 109 -4.66 -3.85 7.46
N MET A 110 -3.82 -2.90 7.08
CA MET A 110 -3.14 -2.84 5.81
C MET A 110 -1.78 -3.55 5.88
N CYS A 111 -1.46 -4.28 4.83
CA CYS A 111 -0.16 -4.87 4.57
C CYS A 111 0.27 -4.51 3.14
N LEU A 112 1.52 -4.10 2.98
CA LEU A 112 2.10 -3.83 1.68
C LEU A 112 2.63 -5.13 1.05
N ARG A 113 2.07 -5.54 -0.09
CA ARG A 113 2.56 -6.71 -0.83
C ARG A 113 3.87 -6.34 -1.51
N TYR A 114 4.98 -6.84 -0.97
CA TYR A 114 6.24 -6.83 -1.71
C TYR A 114 6.22 -7.93 -2.77
N ILE A 115 6.31 -7.55 -4.04
CA ILE A 115 6.69 -8.48 -5.09
C ILE A 115 8.22 -8.47 -5.12
N LEU A 116 8.86 -9.64 -5.00
CA LEU A 116 10.24 -9.78 -5.45
C LEU A 116 10.25 -9.54 -6.96
N ILE A 117 10.26 -8.28 -7.39
CA ILE A 117 10.55 -7.97 -8.78
C ILE A 117 12.05 -8.12 -8.90
N GLY A 118 12.50 -9.35 -9.14
CA GLY A 118 13.83 -9.60 -9.66
C GLY A 118 13.99 -8.78 -10.94
N HIS A 119 14.74 -7.69 -10.88
CA HIS A 119 15.40 -7.04 -12.01
C HIS A 119 14.64 -7.05 -13.35
N ARG A 120 13.38 -6.58 -13.40
CA ARG A 120 12.71 -6.40 -14.70
C ARG A 120 11.50 -5.45 -14.69
N ILE A 121 11.64 -4.26 -14.10
CA ILE A 121 10.79 -3.13 -14.51
C ILE A 121 11.42 -2.53 -15.76
N LYS A 122 10.73 -2.67 -16.90
CA LYS A 122 11.02 -1.88 -18.10
C LYS A 122 10.54 -0.45 -17.88
N ASN A 123 11.48 0.48 -18.01
CA ASN A 123 11.31 1.87 -18.40
C ASN A 123 10.48 2.79 -17.48
N PHE A 124 11.15 3.33 -16.46
CA PHE A 124 11.28 4.78 -16.37
C PHE A 124 12.75 5.11 -16.03
N SER A 125 13.61 5.04 -17.04
CA SER A 125 14.99 5.49 -16.96
C SER A 125 15.17 6.58 -18.00
N ILE A 126 15.58 7.77 -17.58
CA ILE A 126 16.34 8.62 -18.47
C ILE A 126 17.69 7.90 -18.62
N ASN A 127 17.93 7.27 -19.78
CA ASN A 127 19.19 6.68 -20.23
C ASN A 127 19.66 5.32 -19.66
N ASN A 128 18.78 4.37 -19.31
CA ASN A 128 19.17 2.99 -18.93
C ASN A 128 20.16 2.86 -17.74
N ILE A 129 20.32 3.92 -16.94
CA ILE A 129 21.10 3.87 -15.70
C ILE A 129 20.11 3.68 -14.56
N TRP A 130 20.19 2.55 -13.85
CA TRP A 130 19.56 2.38 -12.55
C TRP A 130 20.23 3.40 -11.59
N ARG A 131 19.71 4.63 -11.56
CA ARG A 131 20.23 5.72 -10.72
C ARG A 131 19.73 5.61 -9.28
N ALA A 132 20.37 6.42 -8.43
CA ALA A 132 20.23 6.54 -6.97
C ALA A 132 18.78 6.53 -6.46
N PHE A 133 18.63 6.08 -5.21
CA PHE A 133 17.41 6.17 -4.41
C PHE A 133 16.68 7.51 -4.61
N TRP A 134 15.44 7.45 -5.10
CA TRP A 134 14.62 8.63 -5.36
C TRP A 134 13.25 8.50 -4.67
N PRO A 135 13.14 8.88 -3.38
CA PRO A 135 11.92 8.67 -2.57
C PRO A 135 10.68 9.40 -3.09
N VAL A 136 10.87 10.40 -3.97
CA VAL A 136 9.79 11.09 -4.67
C VAL A 136 8.85 10.09 -5.37
N THR A 137 9.37 8.97 -5.89
CA THR A 137 8.54 7.96 -6.55
C THR A 137 7.48 7.37 -5.62
N ASN A 138 7.81 7.16 -4.34
CA ASN A 138 6.84 6.68 -3.35
C ASN A 138 5.75 7.73 -3.08
N VAL A 139 6.11 9.02 -3.03
CA VAL A 139 5.14 10.12 -2.87
C VAL A 139 4.14 10.17 -4.01
N LEU A 140 4.62 9.98 -5.25
CA LEU A 140 3.76 9.90 -6.43
C LEU A 140 2.74 8.77 -6.31
N TRP A 141 3.20 7.60 -5.89
CA TRP A 141 2.35 6.45 -5.71
C TRP A 141 1.34 6.60 -4.57
N VAL A 142 1.73 7.19 -3.43
CA VAL A 142 0.78 7.49 -2.35
C VAL A 142 -0.31 8.45 -2.85
N GLY A 143 0.07 9.49 -3.60
CA GLY A 143 -0.88 10.42 -4.21
C GLY A 143 -1.88 9.70 -5.14
N TYR A 144 -1.38 8.80 -5.99
CA TYR A 144 -2.21 7.94 -6.84
C TYR A 144 -3.20 7.08 -6.04
N ILE A 145 -2.75 6.46 -4.93
CA ILE A 145 -3.62 5.65 -4.08
C ILE A 145 -4.67 6.51 -3.37
N VAL A 146 -4.32 7.71 -2.90
CA VAL A 146 -5.27 8.66 -2.31
C VAL A 146 -6.36 9.03 -3.32
N ASP A 147 -5.99 9.33 -4.56
CA ASP A 147 -6.93 9.65 -5.64
C ASP A 147 -7.87 8.46 -5.95
N CYS A 148 -7.32 7.24 -6.02
CA CYS A 148 -8.10 6.03 -6.19
C CYS A 148 -9.11 5.82 -5.04
N ILE A 149 -8.69 6.05 -3.80
CA ILE A 149 -9.57 5.95 -2.63
C ILE A 149 -10.65 7.03 -2.68
N TYR A 150 -10.31 8.27 -3.01
CA TYR A 150 -11.27 9.37 -3.17
C TYR A 150 -12.37 9.02 -4.18
N HIS A 151 -12.01 8.55 -5.38
CA HIS A 151 -12.99 8.16 -6.39
C HIS A 151 -13.87 6.98 -5.95
N ARG A 152 -13.36 6.06 -5.14
CA ARG A 152 -14.15 4.98 -4.53
C ARG A 152 -15.15 5.53 -3.50
N LEU A 153 -14.71 6.44 -2.63
CA LEU A 153 -15.60 7.12 -1.67
C LEU A 153 -16.71 7.90 -2.39
N GLU A 154 -16.40 8.48 -3.54
CA GLU A 154 -17.36 9.17 -4.40
C GLU A 154 -18.40 8.21 -4.97
N ARG A 155 -17.95 7.16 -5.66
CA ARG A 155 -18.80 6.14 -6.30
C ARG A 155 -19.70 5.42 -5.30
N SER A 156 -19.17 5.07 -4.13
CA SER A 156 -19.91 4.40 -3.06
C SER A 156 -20.75 5.34 -2.19
N ARG A 157 -20.77 6.66 -2.50
CA ARG A 157 -21.54 7.68 -1.76
C ARG A 157 -21.24 7.71 -0.25
N ILE A 158 -20.00 7.46 0.13
CA ILE A 158 -19.56 7.46 1.53
C ILE A 158 -19.39 8.91 2.00
N SER A 159 -20.16 9.28 3.03
CA SER A 159 -20.19 10.63 3.61
C SER A 159 -20.57 11.74 2.59
N CYS A 160 -20.56 12.99 3.05
CA CYS A 160 -20.91 14.14 2.22
C CYS A 160 -19.74 14.60 1.33
N SER A 161 -20.04 15.37 0.28
CA SER A 161 -19.02 15.92 -0.63
C SER A 161 -17.98 16.81 0.07
N LEU A 162 -18.35 17.46 1.17
CA LEU A 162 -17.43 18.25 1.98
C LEU A 162 -16.40 17.36 2.69
N ALA A 163 -16.85 16.26 3.31
CA ALA A 163 -15.94 15.33 3.98
C ALA A 163 -14.99 14.63 3.01
N ARG A 164 -15.48 14.25 1.82
CA ARG A 164 -14.62 13.65 0.77
C ARG A 164 -13.60 14.63 0.23
N ARG A 165 -13.97 15.90 0.02
CA ARG A 165 -13.01 16.95 -0.35
C ARG A 165 -11.99 17.19 0.75
N ALA A 166 -12.43 17.27 2.01
CA ALA A 166 -11.51 17.39 3.14
C ALA A 166 -10.49 16.24 3.20
N PHE A 167 -10.90 15.01 2.86
CA PHE A 167 -9.97 13.88 2.72
C PHE A 167 -8.93 14.11 1.63
N LEU A 168 -9.34 14.50 0.42
CA LEU A 168 -8.41 14.78 -0.66
C LEU A 168 -7.47 15.94 -0.32
N ASP A 169 -8.03 17.05 0.19
CA ASP A 169 -7.31 18.26 0.58
C ASP A 169 -6.30 17.99 1.70
N HIS A 170 -6.58 17.02 2.58
CA HIS A 170 -5.66 16.65 3.65
C HIS A 170 -4.36 16.03 3.12
N PHE A 171 -4.41 15.36 1.97
CA PHE A 171 -3.29 14.68 1.34
C PHE A 171 -2.77 15.37 0.06
N GLN A 172 -3.44 16.41 -0.45
CA GLN A 172 -3.11 17.05 -1.73
C GLN A 172 -1.67 17.61 -1.82
N HIS A 173 -1.07 17.96 -0.68
CA HIS A 173 0.27 18.57 -0.62
C HIS A 173 1.40 17.58 -0.41
N LEU A 174 1.16 16.26 -0.49
CA LEU A 174 2.18 15.22 -0.35
C LEU A 174 3.41 15.50 -1.25
N HIS A 175 3.19 15.91 -2.50
CA HIS A 175 4.26 16.19 -3.48
C HIS A 175 5.18 17.35 -3.13
N GLY A 176 4.70 18.34 -2.35
CA GLY A 176 5.52 19.47 -1.90
C GLY A 176 6.65 19.08 -0.95
N TYR A 177 6.64 17.83 -0.47
CA TYR A 177 7.61 17.29 0.47
C TYR A 177 8.55 16.26 -0.18
N GLY A 178 8.65 16.22 -1.51
CA GLY A 178 9.42 15.19 -2.24
C GLY A 178 10.87 14.99 -1.78
N GLU A 179 11.52 16.02 -1.22
CA GLU A 179 12.87 15.91 -0.65
C GLU A 179 12.89 15.58 0.86
N ASN A 180 11.76 15.77 1.56
CA ASN A 180 11.61 15.60 3.00
C ASN A 180 10.30 14.89 3.36
N PHE A 181 9.99 13.76 2.70
CA PHE A 181 8.77 12.98 2.97
C PHE A 181 8.65 12.59 4.46
N ILE A 182 9.80 12.32 5.09
CA ILE A 182 9.96 12.12 6.54
C ILE A 182 9.43 13.29 7.36
N HIS A 183 9.61 14.53 6.90
CA HIS A 183 9.12 15.73 7.58
C HIS A 183 7.59 15.88 7.49
N PHE A 184 6.98 15.50 6.36
CA PHE A 184 5.52 15.44 6.22
C PHE A 184 4.89 14.48 7.24
N ILE A 185 5.49 13.29 7.39
CA ILE A 185 5.06 12.25 8.34
C ILE A 185 5.04 12.81 9.76
N ARG A 186 6.08 13.57 10.16
CA ARG A 186 6.14 14.22 11.48
C ARG A 186 4.99 15.20 11.71
N CYS A 187 4.68 16.05 10.73
CA CYS A 187 3.70 17.13 10.91
C CYS A 187 2.25 16.64 10.91
N LYS A 188 1.89 15.69 10.04
CA LYS A 188 0.49 15.28 9.87
C LYS A 188 0.04 14.14 10.78
N LEU A 189 0.90 13.18 11.12
CA LEU A 189 0.53 12.11 12.05
C LEU A 189 0.38 12.61 13.49
N PHE A 190 1.18 13.61 13.88
CA PHE A 190 1.03 14.27 15.18
C PHE A 190 -0.32 15.00 15.31
N ILE A 191 -0.82 15.57 14.21
CA ILE A 191 -2.15 16.19 14.17
C ILE A 191 -3.25 15.12 14.24
N TRP A 192 -3.09 13.97 13.58
CA TRP A 192 -4.08 12.89 13.63
C TRP A 192 -4.19 12.23 15.00
N SER A 193 -3.09 12.09 15.77
CA SER A 193 -3.15 11.58 17.15
C SER A 193 -3.90 12.50 18.14
N LEU A 194 -4.32 13.69 17.71
CA LEU A 194 -5.10 14.65 18.51
C LEU A 194 -6.62 14.59 18.22
N PHE A 195 -7.08 13.73 17.31
CA PHE A 195 -8.49 13.52 16.96
C PHE A 195 -8.88 12.05 17.12
#